data_AF-A0A1G1B696-F1
#
_entry.id   AF-A0A1G1B696-F1
#
_cell.length_a   1.000
_cell.length_b   1.000
_cell.length_c   1.000
_cell.angle_alpha   90.00
_cell.angle_beta   90.00
_cell.angle_gamma   90.00
#
_symmetry.space_group_name_H-M   'P 1'
#
loop_
_entity.id
_entity.type
_entity.pdbx_description
1 polymer ?
#
loop_
_entity_poly.entity_id
_entity_poly.type
_entity_poly.pdbx_seq_one_letter_code
_entity_poly.pdbx_strand_id
1 'polypeptide(L)'
;MNIKKFIIEVSILLGLLLTNYAHADITAPDLMVRNTANDVLEVLKTNTSVENGDMYKIGKLVEEKIATKFDFDRMSKVVLGRKWTMASKEQQE
;
A
#
# COMPACT_ATOMS: atom_id res chain seq x y z
N MET A 1 -13.78 35.33 41.20
CA MET A 1 -13.72 34.50 39.98
C MET A 1 -14.59 33.27 40.20
N ASN A 2 -15.58 33.00 39.34
CA ASN A 2 -16.57 31.93 39.58
C ASN A 2 -15.96 30.55 39.31
N ILE A 3 -15.72 29.76 40.36
CA ILE A 3 -15.09 28.42 40.32
C ILE A 3 -15.73 27.49 39.27
N LYS A 4 -17.05 27.57 39.07
CA LYS A 4 -17.75 26.77 38.06
C LYS A 4 -17.36 27.14 36.62
N LYS A 5 -17.09 28.42 36.35
CA LYS A 5 -16.61 28.88 35.02
C LYS A 5 -15.18 28.39 34.76
N PHE A 6 -14.32 28.44 35.78
CA PHE A 6 -12.94 27.97 35.69
C PHE A 6 -12.86 26.47 35.37
N ILE A 7 -13.71 25.64 36.00
CA ILE A 7 -13.74 24.20 35.71
C ILE A 7 -14.19 23.91 34.27
N ILE A 8 -15.17 24.65 33.75
CA ILE A 8 -15.65 24.49 32.38
C ILE A 8 -14.56 24.86 31.36
N GLU A 9 -13.85 25.96 31.60
CA GLU A 9 -12.75 26.41 30.72
C GLU A 9 -11.59 25.41 30.70
N VAL A 10 -11.22 24.84 31.85
CA VAL A 10 -10.18 23.81 31.94
C VAL A 10 -10.60 22.51 31.24
N SER A 11 -11.87 22.10 31.37
CA SER A 11 -12.38 20.90 30.67
C SER A 11 -12.42 21.06 29.16
N ILE A 12 -12.74 22.26 28.65
CA ILE A 12 -12.71 22.56 27.20
C ILE A 12 -11.26 22.54 26.69
N LEU A 13 -10.32 23.12 27.44
CA LEU A 13 -8.90 23.14 27.08
C LEU A 13 -8.31 21.73 27.08
N LEU A 14 -8.67 20.89 28.04
CA LEU A 14 -8.23 19.50 28.11
C LEU A 14 -8.84 18.64 26.98
N GLY A 15 -10.11 18.89 26.62
CA GLY A 15 -10.75 18.24 25.48
C GLY A 15 -10.09 18.58 24.13
N LEU A 16 -9.62 19.82 23.96
CA LEU A 16 -8.86 20.23 22.77
C LEU A 16 -7.47 19.59 22.70
N LEU A 17 -6.81 19.37 23.85
CA LEU A 17 -5.48 18.74 23.90
C LEU A 17 -5.50 17.23 23.60
N LEU A 18 -6.67 16.58 23.68
CA LEU A 18 -6.82 15.14 23.44
C LEU A 18 -7.15 14.78 21.98
N THR A 19 -7.29 15.77 21.09
CA THR A 19 -7.49 15.50 19.66
C THR A 19 -6.15 15.09 19.02
N ASN A 20 -5.77 13.83 19.20
CA ASN A 20 -4.72 13.22 18.41
C ASN A 20 -5.21 13.14 16.96
N TYR A 21 -4.64 13.98 16.09
CA TYR A 21 -4.79 13.80 14.66
C TYR A 21 -4.03 12.54 14.27
N ALA A 22 -4.76 11.44 14.02
CA ALA A 22 -4.17 10.30 13.36
C ALA A 22 -3.77 10.73 11.95
N HIS A 23 -2.49 11.05 11.77
CA HIS A 23 -1.93 11.23 10.44
C HIS A 23 -1.80 9.86 9.82
N ALA A 24 -2.50 9.65 8.71
CA ALA A 24 -2.23 8.51 7.86
C ALA A 24 -0.75 8.59 7.46
N ASP A 25 0.01 7.53 7.71
CA ASP A 25 1.38 7.43 7.23
C ASP A 25 1.31 7.23 5.71
N ILE A 26 1.29 8.35 4.99
CA ILE A 26 1.33 8.35 3.53
C ILE A 26 2.79 8.10 3.16
N THR A 27 3.18 6.83 3.11
CA THR A 27 4.48 6.43 2.56
C THR A 27 4.61 7.01 1.16
N ALA A 28 5.68 7.77 0.92
CA ALA A 28 5.90 8.36 -0.38
C ALA A 28 5.99 7.25 -1.46
N PRO A 29 5.44 7.45 -2.67
CA PRO A 29 5.38 6.40 -3.69
C PRO A 29 6.76 5.83 -4.06
N ASP A 30 7.81 6.65 -4.06
CA ASP A 30 9.18 6.21 -4.32
C ASP A 30 9.73 5.32 -3.21
N LEU A 31 9.43 5.64 -1.94
CA LEU A 31 9.76 4.79 -0.80
C LEU A 31 9.00 3.46 -0.87
N MET A 32 7.72 3.47 -1.24
CA MET A 32 6.91 2.26 -1.37
C MET A 32 7.52 1.29 -2.40
N VAL A 33 7.91 1.81 -3.57
CA VAL A 33 8.55 1.02 -4.63
C VAL A 33 9.90 0.48 -4.17
N ARG A 34 10.75 1.34 -3.57
CA ARG A 34 12.06 0.94 -3.06
C ARG A 34 11.96 -0.16 -2.00
N ASN A 35 11.05 -0.01 -1.04
CA ASN A 35 10.85 -0.99 0.02
C ASN A 35 10.36 -2.32 -0.56
N THR A 36 9.39 -2.29 -1.48
CA THR A 36 8.90 -3.51 -2.15
C THR A 36 10.00 -4.22 -2.92
N ALA A 37 10.87 -3.48 -3.63
CA ALA A 37 12.00 -4.07 -4.34
C ALA A 37 13.02 -4.70 -3.38
N ASN A 38 13.32 -4.03 -2.27
CA ASN A 38 14.22 -4.55 -1.23
C ASN A 38 13.65 -5.83 -0.60
N ASP A 39 12.37 -5.85 -0.25
CA ASP A 39 11.69 -7.02 0.32
C ASP A 39 11.79 -8.23 -0.63
N VAL A 40 11.54 -8.03 -1.92
CA VAL A 40 11.67 -9.09 -2.92
C VAL A 40 13.11 -9.58 -3.00
N LEU A 41 14.09 -8.68 -3.06
CA LEU A 41 15.52 -9.04 -3.10
C LEU A 41 15.97 -9.81 -1.86
N GLU A 42 15.46 -9.46 -0.68
CA GLU A 42 15.76 -10.16 0.57
C GLU A 42 15.18 -11.58 0.55
N VAL A 43 13.94 -11.75 0.08
CA VAL A 43 13.33 -13.07 -0.07
C VAL A 43 14.13 -13.94 -1.05
N LEU A 44 14.57 -13.37 -2.18
CA LEU A 44 15.39 -14.08 -3.16
C LEU A 44 16.73 -14.55 -2.58
N LYS A 45 17.43 -13.69 -1.82
CA LYS A 45 18.73 -14.00 -1.20
C LYS A 45 18.65 -15.03 -0.07
N THR A 46 17.53 -15.06 0.66
CA THR A 46 17.36 -15.95 1.83
C THR A 46 16.83 -17.32 1.44
N ASN A 47 16.19 -17.46 0.27
CA ASN A 47 15.58 -18.71 -0.18
C ASN A 47 16.32 -19.33 -1.38
N THR A 48 17.27 -20.22 -1.10
CA THR A 48 18.03 -20.99 -2.11
C THR A 48 17.15 -21.78 -3.09
N SER A 49 15.92 -22.15 -2.67
CA SER A 49 14.99 -22.85 -3.56
C SER A 49 14.34 -21.94 -4.62
N VAL A 50 14.29 -20.63 -4.39
CA VAL A 50 13.87 -19.65 -5.40
C VAL A 50 15.02 -19.35 -6.36
N GLU A 51 16.27 -19.38 -5.88
CA GLU A 51 17.47 -19.26 -6.73
C GLU A 51 17.57 -20.37 -7.79
N ASN A 52 17.07 -21.57 -7.48
CA ASN A 52 17.01 -22.69 -8.43
C ASN A 52 15.95 -22.51 -9.53
N GLY A 53 15.21 -21.39 -9.54
CA GLY A 53 14.22 -21.09 -10.58
C GLY A 53 12.89 -21.83 -10.42
N ASP A 54 12.50 -22.18 -9.19
CA ASP A 54 11.17 -22.74 -8.90
C ASP A 54 10.07 -21.70 -9.19
N MET A 55 9.52 -21.77 -10.41
CA MET A 55 8.54 -20.81 -10.92
C MET A 55 7.26 -20.77 -10.08
N TYR A 56 6.89 -21.86 -9.40
CA TYR A 56 5.71 -21.90 -8.54
C TYR A 56 5.90 -21.01 -7.31
N LYS A 57 7.08 -21.09 -6.66
CA LYS A 57 7.41 -20.26 -5.51
C LYS A 57 7.60 -18.79 -5.89
N ILE A 58 8.19 -18.52 -7.05
CA ILE A 58 8.32 -17.17 -7.58
C ILE A 58 6.94 -16.56 -7.83
N GLY A 59 6.02 -17.30 -8.47
CA GLY A 59 4.66 -16.84 -8.73
C GLY A 59 3.93 -16.47 -7.44
N LYS A 60 4.01 -17.33 -6.42
CA LYS A 60 3.41 -17.06 -5.11
C LYS A 60 3.98 -15.80 -4.44
N LEU A 61 5.30 -15.58 -4.54
CA LEU A 61 5.93 -14.37 -4.02
C LEU A 61 5.42 -13.11 -4.72
N VAL A 62 5.25 -13.17 -6.05
CA VAL A 62 4.71 -12.05 -6.84
C VAL A 62 3.28 -11.74 -6.43
N GLU A 63 2.42 -12.75 -6.27
CA GLU A 63 1.04 -12.59 -5.82
C GLU A 63 0.96 -11.93 -4.44
N GLU A 64 1.76 -12.40 -3.48
CA GLU A 64 1.71 -11.91 -2.11
C GLU A 64 2.27 -10.49 -1.96
N LYS A 65 3.38 -10.17 -2.64
CA LYS A 65 4.15 -8.94 -2.37
C LYS A 65 3.96 -7.84 -3.41
N ILE A 66 3.80 -8.22 -4.68
CA ILE A 66 3.76 -7.28 -5.81
C ILE A 66 2.31 -7.03 -6.23
N ALA A 67 1.52 -8.09 -6.45
CA ALA A 67 0.16 -7.96 -6.96
C ALA A 67 -0.75 -7.14 -6.02
N THR A 68 -0.55 -7.24 -4.70
CA THR A 68 -1.30 -6.46 -3.69
C THR A 68 -1.14 -4.95 -3.83
N LYS A 69 -0.09 -4.47 -4.49
CA LYS A 69 0.22 -3.04 -4.65
C LYS A 69 0.06 -2.57 -6.11
N PHE A 70 -0.36 -3.45 -7.00
CA PHE A 70 -0.40 -3.20 -8.44
C PHE A 70 -1.84 -3.10 -8.95
N ASP A 71 -2.10 -2.09 -9.77
CA ASP A 71 -3.38 -1.91 -10.46
C ASP A 71 -3.26 -2.48 -11.88
N PHE A 72 -3.58 -3.77 -12.01
CA PHE A 72 -3.48 -4.50 -13.27
C PHE A 72 -4.43 -3.96 -14.33
N ASP A 73 -5.65 -3.58 -13.96
CA ASP A 73 -6.62 -3.01 -14.89
C ASP A 73 -6.12 -1.68 -15.49
N ARG A 74 -5.64 -0.76 -14.63
CA ARG A 74 -5.09 0.51 -15.10
C ARG A 74 -3.84 0.31 -15.94
N MET A 75 -2.96 -0.60 -15.55
CA MET A 75 -1.74 -0.87 -16.30
C MET A 75 -2.02 -1.52 -17.65
N SER A 76 -2.95 -2.46 -17.72
CA SER A 76 -3.40 -3.09 -18.97
C SER A 76 -4.03 -2.05 -19.91
N LYS A 77 -4.84 -1.13 -19.39
CA LYS A 77 -5.37 0.01 -20.15
C LYS A 77 -4.28 0.88 -20.76
N VAL A 78 -3.23 1.18 -20.00
CA VAL A 78 -2.10 2.01 -20.46
C VAL A 78 -1.28 1.29 -21.52
N VAL A 79 -0.97 0.01 -21.31
CA VAL A 79 -0.13 -0.78 -22.23
C VAL A 79 -0.86 -1.09 -23.53
N LEU A 80 -2.13 -1.51 -23.47
CA LEU A 80 -2.90 -1.96 -24.63
C LEU A 80 -3.59 -0.81 -25.36
N GLY A 81 -3.80 0.33 -24.69
CA GLY A 81 -4.37 1.55 -25.27
C GLY A 81 -5.69 1.28 -26.02
N ARG A 82 -5.74 1.62 -27.31
CA ARG A 82 -6.95 1.44 -28.14
C ARG A 82 -7.41 -0.02 -28.24
N LYS A 83 -6.50 -1.00 -28.10
CA LYS A 83 -6.84 -2.42 -28.15
C LYS A 83 -7.60 -2.87 -26.90
N TRP A 84 -7.37 -2.22 -25.75
CA TRP A 84 -8.11 -2.50 -24.52
C TRP A 84 -9.61 -2.31 -24.70
N THR A 85 -10.02 -1.19 -25.30
CA THR A 85 -11.44 -0.86 -25.52
C THR A 85 -12.13 -1.79 -26.51
N MET A 86 -11.37 -2.53 -27.31
CA MET A 86 -11.89 -3.50 -28.29
C MET A 86 -11.88 -4.94 -27.77
N ALA A 87 -11.25 -5.19 -26.61
CA ALA A 87 -11.18 -6.51 -26.00
C ALA A 87 -12.55 -6.90 -25.42
N SER A 88 -12.91 -8.19 -25.50
CA SER A 88 -14.07 -8.73 -24.79
C SER A 88 -13.83 -8.69 -23.28
N LYS A 89 -14.87 -8.92 -22.47
CA LYS A 89 -14.72 -8.96 -21.01
C LYS A 89 -13.74 -10.04 -20.57
N GLU A 90 -13.82 -11.21 -21.21
CA GLU A 90 -12.94 -12.35 -20.97
C GLU A 90 -11.49 -12.10 -21.41
N GLN A 91 -11.23 -11.08 -22.23
CA GLN A 91 -9.88 -10.68 -22.65
C GLN A 91 -9.31 -9.53 -21.79
N GLN A 92 -10.17 -8.86 -21.04
CA GLN A 92 -9.77 -7.80 -20.10
C GLN A 92 -9.48 -8.37 -18.71
N GLU A 93 -10.15 -9.48 -18.35
CA GLU A 93 -9.86 -10.31 -17.17
C GLU A 93 -8.62 -11.19 -17.37
#